data_AF-A0A967LJL8-F1
#
_entry.id   AF-A0A967LJL8-F1
#
_cell.length_a   1.000
_cell.length_b   1.000
_cell.length_c   1.000
_cell.angle_alpha   90.00
_cell.angle_beta   90.00
_cell.angle_gamma   90.00
#
_symmetry.space_group_name_H-M   'P 1'
#
loop_
_entity.id
_entity.type
_entity.pdbx_description
1 polymer ?
#
loop_
_entity_poly.entity_id
_entity_poly.type
_entity_poly.pdbx_seq_one_letter_code
_entity_poly.pdbx_strand_id
1 'polypeptide(L)'
;AEGRITERGYQVEMAIPFSSLRFPDRAEQAWRINLLRNLPRASRHQMVWAGLDLNDPCILCQSGSLLGIEGVRPGGRLELLPAVVASRAGSLRDPSDPASSFEDGDVNAGLSLGVRYPFSAGWTAELAINPDFSQVESDAAQIDVNTTFALFFPERRPFFQEGSDLFNTWMRAVYTRSINVEGGRCEACNG
;
A
#
# COMPACT_ATOMS: atom_id res chain seq x y z
N ALA A 1 16.22 0.20 17.14
CA ALA A 1 17.44 -0.55 16.81
C ALA A 1 18.61 0.25 17.34
N GLU A 2 19.54 -0.40 18.03
CA GLU A 2 20.75 0.24 18.55
C GLU A 2 21.96 -0.31 17.79
N GLY A 3 22.91 0.55 17.48
CA GLY A 3 24.14 0.16 16.79
C GLY A 3 25.33 0.79 17.47
N ARG A 4 26.39 0.01 17.71
CA ARG A 4 27.65 0.53 18.24
C ARG A 4 28.84 0.05 17.43
N ILE A 5 29.79 0.95 17.21
CA ILE A 5 31.10 0.61 16.67
C ILE A 5 31.93 0.02 17.81
N THR A 6 32.61 -1.07 17.53
CA THR A 6 33.52 -1.76 18.44
C THR A 6 34.90 -1.79 17.80
N GLU A 7 35.94 -2.13 18.58
CA GLU A 7 37.30 -2.27 18.07
C GLU A 7 37.41 -3.27 16.89
N ARG A 8 36.48 -4.23 16.79
CA ARG A 8 36.47 -5.28 15.77
C ARG A 8 35.44 -5.07 14.65
N GLY A 9 34.69 -3.97 14.65
CA GLY A 9 33.65 -3.72 13.65
C GLY A 9 32.43 -3.01 14.23
N TYR A 10 31.23 -3.54 13.99
CA TYR A 10 29.98 -2.96 14.50
C TYR A 10 29.05 -4.06 15.02
N GLN A 11 28.25 -3.73 16.03
CA GLN A 11 27.19 -4.57 16.58
C GLN A 11 25.86 -3.85 16.35
N VAL A 12 24.83 -4.59 15.95
CA VAL A 12 23.46 -4.09 15.78
C VAL A 12 22.52 -4.94 16.60
N GLU A 13 21.66 -4.28 17.38
CA GLU A 13 20.57 -4.88 18.12
C GLU A 13 19.24 -4.37 17.58
N MET A 14 18.33 -5.29 17.26
CA MET A 14 17.03 -5.00 16.68
C MET A 14 15.94 -5.71 17.47
N ALA A 15 14.90 -4.98 17.82
CA ALA A 15 13.67 -5.53 18.38
C ALA A 15 12.57 -5.41 17.32
N ILE A 16 11.92 -6.52 17.00
CA ILE A 16 10.76 -6.57 16.10
C ILE A 16 9.54 -6.89 16.98
N PRO A 17 8.62 -5.94 17.18
CA PRO A 17 7.43 -6.20 17.98
C PRO A 17 6.56 -7.29 17.33
N PHE A 18 6.15 -8.30 18.09
CA PHE A 18 5.24 -9.32 17.55
C PHE A 18 3.89 -8.73 17.09
N SER A 19 3.48 -7.60 17.66
CA SER A 19 2.28 -6.87 17.21
C SER A 19 2.37 -6.33 15.79
N SER A 20 3.57 -6.20 15.21
CA SER A 20 3.73 -5.79 13.80
C SER A 20 3.76 -6.97 12.82
N LEU A 21 3.70 -8.21 13.32
CA LEU A 21 3.75 -9.43 12.52
C LEU A 21 2.40 -10.14 12.54
N ARG A 22 2.00 -10.67 11.38
CA ARG A 22 0.87 -11.60 11.27
C ARG A 22 1.40 -13.02 11.37
N PHE A 23 0.92 -13.77 12.35
CA PHE A 23 1.27 -15.17 12.53
C PHE A 23 0.07 -15.95 13.11
N PRO A 24 -0.02 -17.27 12.87
CA PRO A 24 -1.14 -18.06 13.38
C PRO A 24 -1.08 -18.18 14.91
N ASP A 25 -2.23 -18.23 15.57
CA ASP A 25 -2.29 -18.50 17.02
C ASP A 25 -1.95 -19.99 17.27
N ARG A 26 -0.73 -20.25 17.73
CA ARG A 26 -0.18 -21.59 18.00
C ARG A 26 0.71 -21.53 19.22
N ALA A 27 0.74 -22.62 19.99
CA ALA A 27 1.53 -22.75 21.21
C ALA A 27 3.04 -22.52 20.98
N GLU A 28 3.57 -23.10 19.90
CA GLU A 28 4.93 -22.88 19.41
C GLU A 28 4.88 -22.35 17.98
N GLN A 29 5.68 -21.30 17.71
CA GLN A 29 5.87 -20.75 16.39
C GLN A 29 7.15 -21.31 15.76
N ALA A 30 7.01 -21.84 14.55
CA ALA A 30 8.13 -22.26 13.72
C ALA A 30 8.23 -21.31 12.51
N TRP A 31 9.28 -20.49 12.48
CA TRP A 31 9.48 -19.49 11.43
C TRP A 31 10.68 -19.85 10.56
N ARG A 32 10.62 -19.43 9.30
CA ARG A 32 11.79 -19.42 8.44
C ARG A 32 12.37 -18.01 8.40
N ILE A 33 13.63 -17.88 8.77
CA ILE A 33 14.34 -16.60 8.79
C ILE A 33 15.60 -16.68 7.94
N ASN A 34 15.97 -15.53 7.39
CA ASN A 34 17.27 -15.39 6.78
C ASN A 34 17.90 -14.05 7.17
N LEU A 35 19.16 -14.09 7.56
CA LEU A 35 19.93 -12.91 7.93
C LEU A 35 20.92 -12.63 6.81
N LEU A 36 20.75 -11.48 6.17
CA LEU A 36 21.61 -11.04 5.07
C LEU A 36 22.49 -9.88 5.53
N ARG A 37 23.78 -9.96 5.21
CA ARG A 37 24.71 -8.86 5.40
C ARG A 37 25.29 -8.44 4.06
N ASN A 38 25.03 -7.18 3.68
CA ASN A 38 25.64 -6.57 2.51
C ASN A 38 26.99 -5.95 2.91
N LEU A 39 28.03 -6.28 2.17
CA LEU A 39 29.39 -5.76 2.37
C LEU A 39 29.90 -5.12 1.06
N PRO A 40 29.42 -3.92 0.71
CA PRO A 40 29.89 -3.19 -0.46
C PRO A 40 31.28 -2.61 -0.18
N ARG A 41 32.33 -3.30 -0.63
CA ARG A 41 33.72 -2.80 -0.66
C ARG A 41 34.14 -2.69 -2.13
N ALA A 42 35.38 -3.05 -2.47
CA ALA A 42 35.84 -3.11 -3.87
C ALA A 42 35.05 -4.13 -4.72
N SER A 43 34.54 -5.19 -4.09
CA SER A 43 33.53 -6.10 -4.64
C SER A 43 32.35 -6.16 -3.69
N ARG A 44 31.13 -6.30 -4.23
CA ARG A 44 29.89 -6.38 -3.45
C ARG A 44 29.68 -7.81 -3.00
N HIS A 45 30.02 -8.10 -1.75
CA HIS A 45 29.72 -9.40 -1.14
C HIS A 45 28.39 -9.34 -0.39
N GLN A 46 27.59 -10.41 -0.52
CA GLN A 46 26.41 -10.64 0.30
C GLN A 46 26.63 -11.94 1.08
N MET A 47 26.50 -11.86 2.40
CA MET A 47 26.65 -13.01 3.29
C MET A 47 25.26 -13.40 3.79
N VAL A 48 24.98 -14.69 3.82
CA VAL A 48 23.67 -15.26 4.16
C VAL A 48 23.87 -16.27 5.27
N TRP A 49 23.07 -16.20 6.33
CA TRP A 49 23.22 -17.11 7.48
C TRP A 49 22.87 -18.57 7.14
N ALA A 50 21.74 -18.81 6.48
CA ALA A 50 21.23 -20.16 6.23
C ALA A 50 21.79 -20.84 4.95
N GLY A 51 22.76 -20.20 4.28
CA GLY A 51 23.18 -20.60 2.94
C GLY A 51 22.14 -20.26 1.87
N LEU A 52 22.58 -20.12 0.62
CA LEU A 52 21.68 -19.88 -0.51
C LEU A 52 22.32 -20.45 -1.79
N ASP A 53 21.63 -21.37 -2.45
CA ASP A 53 21.92 -21.81 -3.80
C ASP A 53 21.24 -20.85 -4.79
N LEU A 54 22.05 -20.24 -5.65
CA LEU A 54 21.57 -19.30 -6.68
C LEU A 54 20.85 -20.01 -7.83
N ASN A 55 20.96 -21.33 -7.94
CA ASN A 55 20.24 -22.13 -8.94
C ASN A 55 18.82 -22.51 -8.48
N ASP A 56 18.52 -22.42 -7.19
CA ASP A 56 17.17 -22.63 -6.66
C ASP A 56 16.47 -21.27 -6.50
N PRO A 57 15.41 -20.99 -7.28
CA PRO A 57 14.70 -19.71 -7.23
C PRO A 57 13.93 -19.51 -5.92
N CYS A 58 13.69 -20.54 -5.11
CA CYS A 58 12.93 -20.42 -3.87
C CYS A 58 13.81 -20.01 -2.67
N ILE A 59 14.09 -18.72 -2.54
CA ILE A 59 14.87 -18.16 -1.41
C ILE A 59 14.23 -18.49 -0.04
N LEU A 60 12.89 -18.44 0.04
CA LEU A 60 12.17 -18.74 1.29
C LEU A 60 12.25 -20.24 1.65
N CYS A 61 12.39 -21.11 0.65
CA CYS A 61 12.52 -22.55 0.85
C CYS A 61 13.83 -22.91 1.55
N GLN A 62 14.87 -22.13 1.27
CA GLN A 62 16.25 -22.32 1.74
C GLN A 62 16.56 -21.54 3.03
N SER A 63 15.59 -20.82 3.58
CA SER A 63 15.77 -20.05 4.80
C SER A 63 15.87 -20.96 6.04
N GLY A 64 16.65 -20.54 7.04
CA GLY A 64 16.89 -21.30 8.26
C GLY A 64 15.65 -21.34 9.15
N SER A 65 15.51 -22.40 9.95
CA SER A 65 14.37 -22.54 10.87
C SER A 65 14.67 -21.92 12.23
N LEU A 66 13.78 -21.04 12.69
CA LEU A 66 13.76 -20.49 14.04
C LEU A 66 12.62 -21.15 14.81
N LEU A 67 12.97 -21.90 15.85
CA LEU A 67 12.08 -22.68 16.71
C LEU A 67 12.17 -22.18 18.16
N GLY A 68 11.29 -22.65 19.04
CA GLY A 68 11.29 -22.28 20.46
C GLY A 68 10.70 -20.90 20.77
N ILE A 69 9.93 -20.33 19.84
CA ILE A 69 9.14 -19.13 20.10
C ILE A 69 7.80 -19.57 20.66
N GLU A 70 7.61 -19.40 21.96
CA GLU A 70 6.42 -19.81 22.69
C GLU A 70 5.79 -18.63 23.46
N GLY A 71 4.51 -18.77 23.83
CA GLY A 71 3.82 -17.79 24.68
C GLY A 71 3.53 -16.44 23.99
N VAL A 72 3.67 -16.38 22.66
CA VAL A 72 3.35 -15.20 21.85
C VAL A 72 1.92 -15.27 21.34
N ARG A 73 1.25 -14.13 21.24
CA ARG A 73 -0.09 -14.02 20.66
C ARG A 73 -0.10 -13.11 19.45
N PRO A 74 -0.82 -13.47 18.38
CA PRO A 74 -0.93 -12.60 17.23
C PRO A 74 -1.55 -11.26 17.61
N GLY A 75 -0.96 -10.18 17.11
CA GLY A 75 -1.49 -8.84 17.31
C GLY A 75 -2.69 -8.61 16.40
N GLY A 76 -3.90 -8.73 16.94
CA GLY A 76 -5.10 -8.18 16.32
C GLY A 76 -5.28 -6.73 16.78
N ARG A 77 -5.03 -5.75 15.91
CA ARG A 77 -5.29 -4.33 16.24
C ARG A 77 -6.44 -3.82 15.39
N LEU A 78 -7.47 -3.32 16.07
CA LEU A 78 -8.46 -2.44 15.45
C LEU A 78 -7.76 -1.15 15.06
N GLU A 79 -7.76 -0.85 13.77
CA GLU A 79 -7.23 0.40 13.24
C GLU A 79 -8.38 1.27 12.77
N LEU A 80 -8.36 2.53 13.22
CA LEU A 80 -9.31 3.56 12.84
C LEU A 80 -8.56 4.64 12.08
N LEU A 81 -9.07 4.99 10.91
CA LEU A 81 -8.49 5.95 9.98
C LEU A 81 -9.51 7.07 9.75
N PRO A 82 -9.69 7.99 10.71
CA PRO A 82 -10.57 9.15 10.53
C PRO A 82 -9.93 10.15 9.59
N ALA A 83 -10.74 10.75 8.72
CA ALA A 83 -10.32 11.86 7.88
C ALA A 83 -11.43 12.91 7.73
N VAL A 84 -11.01 14.15 7.55
CA VAL A 84 -11.87 15.29 7.28
C VAL A 84 -11.46 15.84 5.93
N VAL A 85 -12.42 16.02 5.03
CA VAL A 85 -12.18 16.65 3.74
C VAL A 85 -13.04 17.88 3.61
N ALA A 86 -12.44 18.98 3.17
CA ALA A 86 -13.16 20.20 2.87
C ALA A 86 -12.77 20.67 1.47
N SER A 87 -13.76 21.00 0.65
CA SER A 87 -13.57 21.56 -0.68
C SER A 87 -14.43 22.81 -0.84
N ARG A 88 -13.95 23.73 -1.67
CA ARG A 88 -14.67 24.93 -2.05
C ARG A 88 -14.44 25.15 -3.53
N ALA A 89 -15.49 25.07 -4.31
CA ALA A 89 -15.45 25.43 -5.73
C ALA A 89 -15.84 26.89 -5.85
N GLY A 90 -15.17 27.63 -6.74
CA GLY A 90 -15.58 28.97 -7.12
C GLY A 90 -15.74 29.04 -8.63
N SER A 91 -16.60 29.95 -9.10
CA SER A 91 -16.83 30.18 -10.52
C SER A 91 -16.83 31.68 -10.81
N LEU A 92 -16.59 32.04 -12.07
CA LEU A 92 -16.87 33.40 -12.51
C LEU A 92 -18.37 33.65 -12.39
N ARG A 93 -18.74 34.81 -11.86
CA ARG A 93 -20.15 35.22 -11.73
C ARG A 93 -20.85 35.33 -13.08
N ASP A 94 -20.08 35.64 -14.13
CA ASP A 94 -20.49 35.51 -15.53
C ASP A 94 -19.43 34.66 -16.28
N PRO A 95 -19.75 33.42 -16.66
CA PRO A 95 -18.83 32.53 -17.38
C PRO A 95 -18.41 33.06 -18.76
N SER A 96 -19.15 34.02 -19.32
CA SER A 96 -18.91 34.58 -20.67
C SER A 96 -18.03 35.83 -20.67
N ASP A 97 -17.79 36.43 -19.51
CA ASP A 97 -16.92 37.60 -19.34
C ASP A 97 -15.66 37.21 -18.52
N PRO A 98 -14.48 37.12 -19.14
CA PRO A 98 -13.22 36.80 -18.45
C PRO A 98 -12.79 37.85 -17.42
N ALA A 99 -13.37 39.06 -17.45
CA ALA A 99 -13.14 40.13 -16.48
C ALA A 99 -14.17 40.11 -15.32
N SER A 100 -15.11 39.16 -15.33
CA SER A 100 -16.13 39.02 -14.29
C SER A 100 -15.52 38.69 -12.93
N SER A 101 -16.19 39.16 -11.86
CA SER A 101 -15.76 38.87 -10.49
C SER A 101 -15.87 37.37 -10.19
N PHE A 102 -14.86 36.81 -9.55
CA PHE A 102 -14.88 35.44 -9.05
C PHE A 102 -15.81 35.35 -7.83
N GLU A 103 -16.79 34.45 -7.87
CA GLU A 103 -17.67 34.15 -6.76
C GLU A 103 -17.26 32.81 -6.18
N ASP A 104 -16.93 32.82 -4.90
CA ASP A 104 -16.66 31.58 -4.20
C ASP A 104 -17.97 30.88 -3.86
N GLY A 105 -18.10 29.62 -4.23
CA GLY A 105 -19.21 28.77 -3.81
C GLY A 105 -19.10 28.33 -2.35
N ASP A 106 -20.09 27.54 -1.94
CA ASP A 106 -20.20 27.01 -0.59
C ASP A 106 -19.06 26.05 -0.24
N VAL A 107 -18.65 26.10 1.03
CA VAL A 107 -17.68 25.14 1.58
C VAL A 107 -18.40 23.83 1.85
N ASN A 108 -18.00 22.79 1.14
CA ASN A 108 -18.44 21.42 1.38
C ASN A 108 -17.42 20.72 2.27
N ALA A 109 -17.84 20.27 3.45
CA ALA A 109 -17.01 19.48 4.35
C ALA A 109 -17.64 18.12 4.60
N GLY A 110 -16.84 17.07 4.53
CA GLY A 110 -17.22 15.69 4.77
C GLY A 110 -16.29 15.04 5.78
N LEU A 111 -16.85 14.13 6.58
CA LEU A 111 -16.10 13.22 7.43
C LEU A 111 -16.05 11.85 6.75
N SER A 112 -14.88 11.23 6.76
CA SER A 112 -14.69 9.85 6.35
C SER A 112 -14.05 9.04 7.48
N LEU A 113 -14.37 7.75 7.53
CA LEU A 113 -13.79 6.84 8.52
C LEU A 113 -13.49 5.50 7.85
N GLY A 114 -12.20 5.15 7.82
CA GLY A 114 -11.76 3.78 7.56
C GLY A 114 -11.65 2.99 8.85
N VAL A 115 -12.06 1.72 8.81
CA VAL A 115 -11.90 0.77 9.90
C VAL A 115 -11.27 -0.50 9.34
N ARG A 116 -10.19 -0.97 9.97
CA ARG A 116 -9.54 -2.23 9.64
C ARG A 116 -9.46 -3.12 10.88
N TYR A 117 -9.91 -4.36 10.73
CA TYR A 117 -9.95 -5.34 11.80
C TYR A 117 -9.45 -6.72 11.33
N PRO A 118 -8.21 -7.10 11.69
CA PRO A 118 -7.68 -8.45 11.42
C PRO A 118 -8.24 -9.46 12.42
N PHE A 119 -9.03 -10.42 11.95
CA PHE A 119 -9.57 -11.53 12.78
C PHE A 119 -8.51 -12.58 13.08
N SER A 120 -7.61 -12.84 12.13
CA SER A 120 -6.53 -13.82 12.23
C SER A 120 -5.42 -13.51 11.23
N ALA A 121 -4.36 -14.33 11.19
CA ALA A 121 -3.23 -14.12 10.28
C ALA A 121 -3.62 -14.04 8.80
N GLY A 122 -4.71 -14.69 8.39
CA GLY A 122 -5.16 -14.75 6.99
C GLY A 122 -6.48 -14.04 6.71
N TRP A 123 -7.11 -13.39 7.70
CA TRP A 123 -8.44 -12.81 7.53
C TRP A 123 -8.49 -11.41 8.14
N THR A 124 -8.84 -10.43 7.31
CA THR A 124 -9.01 -9.01 7.69
C THR A 124 -10.34 -8.50 7.15
N ALA A 125 -11.14 -7.83 7.98
CA ALA A 125 -12.26 -7.03 7.54
C ALA A 125 -11.85 -5.56 7.43
N GLU A 126 -12.29 -4.94 6.34
CA GLU A 126 -12.15 -3.50 6.13
C GLU A 126 -13.53 -2.90 5.85
N LEU A 127 -13.77 -1.72 6.43
CA LEU A 127 -14.99 -0.94 6.27
C LEU A 127 -14.60 0.51 6.03
N ALA A 128 -15.27 1.17 5.08
CA ALA A 128 -15.13 2.61 4.87
C ALA A 128 -16.50 3.28 4.92
N ILE A 129 -16.63 4.34 5.71
CA ILE A 129 -17.83 5.17 5.84
C ILE A 129 -17.54 6.51 5.17
N ASN A 130 -18.43 6.93 4.25
CA ASN A 130 -18.26 8.12 3.41
C ASN A 130 -16.85 8.23 2.81
N PRO A 131 -16.36 7.20 2.10
CA PRO A 131 -15.02 7.24 1.56
C PRO A 131 -14.94 8.34 0.50
N ASP A 132 -14.12 9.36 0.78
CA ASP A 132 -13.79 10.36 -0.23
C ASP A 132 -12.52 9.93 -0.96
N PHE A 133 -12.69 9.60 -2.24
CA PHE A 133 -11.63 9.15 -3.12
C PHE A 133 -10.97 10.29 -3.89
N SER A 134 -11.44 11.53 -3.74
CA SER A 134 -10.87 12.71 -4.39
C SER A 134 -9.46 13.06 -3.89
N GLN A 135 -9.10 12.59 -2.69
CA GLN A 135 -7.80 12.84 -2.04
C GLN A 135 -6.67 11.92 -2.51
N VAL A 136 -7.00 10.84 -3.22
CA VAL A 136 -6.00 9.93 -3.78
C VAL A 136 -5.61 10.46 -5.16
N GLU A 137 -4.64 11.37 -5.14
CA GLU A 137 -3.92 12.01 -6.26
C GLU A 137 -4.48 11.80 -7.68
N SER A 138 -4.83 12.91 -8.31
CA SER A 138 -4.95 13.10 -9.76
C SER A 138 -3.99 12.20 -10.57
N ASP A 139 -4.53 11.33 -11.41
CA ASP A 139 -3.69 10.54 -12.31
C ASP A 139 -2.90 11.44 -13.25
N ALA A 140 -1.68 11.02 -13.58
CA ALA A 140 -1.04 11.48 -14.80
C ALA A 140 -2.00 11.19 -15.97
N ALA A 141 -2.33 12.20 -16.75
CA ALA A 141 -3.15 12.03 -17.95
C ALA A 141 -2.49 10.97 -18.84
N GLN A 142 -3.10 9.78 -18.93
CA GLN A 142 -2.71 8.81 -19.94
C GLN A 142 -3.28 9.33 -21.26
N ILE A 143 -2.39 9.67 -22.20
CA ILE A 143 -2.77 10.18 -23.52
C ILE A 143 -3.34 9.00 -24.31
N ASP A 144 -4.66 9.00 -24.46
CA ASP A 144 -5.38 7.99 -25.19
C ASP A 144 -5.74 8.50 -26.58
N VAL A 145 -4.76 8.47 -27.48
CA VAL A 145 -5.04 8.64 -28.90
C VAL A 145 -5.18 7.23 -29.47
N ASN A 146 -6.43 6.76 -29.60
CA ASN A 146 -6.83 5.59 -30.37
C ASN A 146 -6.68 4.20 -29.68
N THR A 147 -7.07 4.05 -28.41
CA THR A 147 -7.32 2.71 -27.84
C THR A 147 -8.82 2.42 -27.70
N THR A 148 -9.23 1.19 -28.04
CA THR A 148 -10.62 0.71 -27.94
C THR A 148 -10.85 -0.14 -26.67
N PHE A 149 -9.86 -0.17 -25.79
CA PHE A 149 -9.86 -0.96 -24.56
C PHE A 149 -9.79 -0.02 -23.36
N ALA A 150 -10.43 -0.42 -22.25
CA ALA A 150 -10.45 0.38 -21.04
C ALA A 150 -9.03 0.66 -20.52
N LEU A 151 -8.76 1.90 -20.13
CA LEU A 151 -7.51 2.26 -19.48
C LEU A 151 -7.52 1.77 -18.03
N PHE A 152 -6.42 1.16 -17.61
CA PHE A 152 -6.23 0.65 -16.26
C PHE A 152 -5.27 1.54 -15.49
N PHE A 153 -5.71 1.97 -14.32
CA PHE A 153 -4.91 2.78 -13.40
C PHE A 153 -4.53 1.94 -12.18
N PRO A 154 -3.30 2.09 -11.64
CA PRO A 154 -2.93 1.43 -10.40
C PRO A 154 -3.84 1.94 -9.28
N GLU A 155 -4.42 1.01 -8.54
CA GLU A 155 -5.22 1.34 -7.38
C GLU A 155 -4.33 1.88 -6.26
N ARG A 156 -4.71 3.02 -5.69
CA ARG A 156 -3.91 3.74 -4.68
C ARG A 156 -4.66 3.95 -3.37
N ARG A 157 -5.98 3.72 -3.37
CA ARG A 157 -6.82 3.87 -2.19
C ARG A 157 -6.48 2.78 -1.17
N PRO A 158 -6.12 3.11 0.08
CA PRO A 158 -5.69 2.14 1.08
C PRO A 158 -6.63 0.93 1.25
N PHE A 159 -7.95 1.17 1.20
CA PHE A 159 -8.99 0.13 1.29
C PHE A 159 -8.86 -1.00 0.25
N PHE A 160 -8.34 -0.70 -0.94
CA PHE A 160 -8.20 -1.68 -2.01
C PHE A 160 -6.77 -2.22 -2.13
N GLN A 161 -5.83 -1.74 -1.32
CA GLN A 161 -4.44 -2.18 -1.37
C GLN A 161 -4.21 -3.48 -0.60
N GLU A 162 -4.95 -3.68 0.49
CA GLU A 162 -4.83 -4.89 1.31
C GLU A 162 -5.26 -6.12 0.49
N GLY A 163 -4.36 -7.11 0.38
CA GLY A 163 -4.59 -8.33 -0.39
C GLY A 163 -4.58 -8.15 -1.91
N SER A 164 -4.21 -6.97 -2.43
CA SER A 164 -4.09 -6.72 -3.88
C SER A 164 -3.06 -7.62 -4.56
N ASP A 165 -2.03 -8.05 -3.82
CA ASP A 165 -0.99 -8.97 -4.25
C ASP A 165 -1.54 -10.37 -4.57
N LEU A 166 -2.59 -10.82 -3.88
CA LEU A 166 -3.27 -12.11 -4.15
C LEU A 166 -3.92 -12.13 -5.54
N PHE A 167 -4.28 -10.97 -6.07
CA PHE A 167 -4.91 -10.80 -7.37
C PHE A 167 -3.90 -10.40 -8.47
N ASN A 168 -2.62 -10.24 -8.11
CA ASN A 168 -1.55 -9.95 -9.03
C ASN A 168 -1.10 -11.23 -9.75
N THR A 169 -1.93 -11.71 -10.66
CA THR A 169 -1.64 -12.85 -11.50
C THR A 169 -1.28 -12.39 -12.92
N TRP A 170 -0.68 -13.28 -13.71
CA TRP A 170 -0.45 -13.12 -15.16
C TRP A 170 -1.66 -12.58 -15.95
N MET A 171 -2.88 -12.84 -15.49
CA MET A 171 -4.11 -12.21 -15.98
C MET A 171 -4.68 -11.33 -14.86
N ARG A 172 -5.00 -10.07 -15.15
CA ARG A 172 -5.63 -9.20 -14.17
C ARG A 172 -7.09 -9.64 -13.99
N ALA A 173 -7.37 -10.38 -12.92
CA ALA A 173 -8.69 -10.97 -12.66
C ALA A 173 -9.63 -10.00 -11.92
N VAL A 174 -9.07 -9.01 -11.22
CA VAL A 174 -9.83 -8.03 -10.43
C VAL A 174 -9.50 -6.62 -10.91
N TYR A 175 -10.56 -5.86 -11.12
CA TYR A 175 -10.50 -4.46 -11.56
C TYR A 175 -11.27 -3.62 -10.54
N THR A 176 -10.56 -2.82 -9.77
CA THR A 176 -11.17 -1.85 -8.82
C THR A 176 -11.40 -0.49 -9.48
N ARG A 177 -10.80 -0.28 -10.65
CA ARG A 177 -10.91 0.93 -11.46
C ARG A 177 -10.74 0.63 -12.95
N SER A 178 -11.77 0.91 -13.74
CA SER A 178 -11.77 0.87 -15.20
C SER A 178 -12.46 2.11 -15.73
N ILE A 179 -11.85 2.80 -16.69
CA ILE A 179 -12.51 3.90 -17.41
C ILE A 179 -12.72 3.43 -18.84
N ASN A 180 -13.98 3.30 -19.25
CA ASN A 180 -14.33 3.12 -20.66
C ASN A 180 -14.33 4.50 -21.29
N VAL A 181 -13.39 4.75 -22.19
CA VAL A 181 -13.45 5.90 -23.08
C VAL A 181 -14.30 5.48 -24.28
N GLU A 182 -15.62 5.51 -24.14
CA GLU A 182 -16.50 5.37 -25.29
C GLU A 182 -16.39 6.64 -26.15
N GLY A 183 -15.68 6.52 -27.28
CA GLY A 183 -15.91 7.30 -28.48
C GLY A 183 -15.95 8.83 -28.33
N GLY A 184 -14.78 9.46 -28.27
CA GLY A 184 -14.53 10.68 -29.04
C GLY A 184 -15.42 11.92 -28.80
N ARG A 185 -16.03 12.10 -27.62
CA ARG A 185 -16.51 13.43 -27.18
C ARG A 185 -16.18 13.65 -25.71
N CYS A 186 -15.18 14.50 -25.46
CA CYS A 186 -15.13 15.26 -24.23
C CYS A 186 -16.33 16.21 -24.20
N GLU A 187 -17.45 15.77 -23.63
CA GLU A 187 -18.54 16.61 -23.14
C GLU A 187 -18.34 16.86 -21.63
N ALA A 188 -17.18 17.41 -21.27
CA ALA A 188 -16.91 17.98 -19.95
C ALA A 188 -15.83 19.07 -20.00
N CYS A 189 -15.67 19.72 -21.15
CA CYS A 189 -15.13 21.08 -21.22
C CYS A 189 -16.31 22.00 -21.60
N ASN A 190 -17.22 22.22 -20.65
CA ASN A 190 -18.14 23.33 -20.68
C ASN A 190 -18.44 23.70 -19.23
N GLY A 191 -17.89 24.83 -18.82
CA GLY A 191 -17.97 25.41 -17.47
C GLY A 191 -16.60 25.70 -16.92
#